data_AF-L8FQI2-F1
#
_entry.id   AF-L8FQI2-F1
#
_cell.length_a   1.000
_cell.length_b   1.000
_cell.length_c   1.000
_cell.angle_alpha   90.00
_cell.angle_beta   90.00
_cell.angle_gamma   90.00
#
_symmetry.space_group_name_H-M   'P 1'
#
loop_
_entity.id
_entity.type
_entity.pdbx_description
1 polymer ?
#
loop_
_entity_poly.entity_id
_entity_poly.type
_entity_poly.pdbx_seq_one_letter_code
_entity_poly.pdbx_strand_id
1 'polypeptide(L)'
;LFGTVIALAKGTERLAHENTLLSAEVRTLRAANEALSKRRRAKKARVREGGALIVEDAQAIIAQKDVDEQVRRDVRAVGGSRKEGQPSRRCCGICGKAGHNARTCQEAIDMSSSSDSA
;
A
#
# COMPACT_ATOMS: atom_id res chain seq x y z
N LEU A 1 59.67 26.77 18.71
CA LEU A 1 58.33 27.13 19.21
C LEU A 1 57.29 27.24 18.09
N PHE A 2 57.52 28.02 17.02
CA PHE A 2 56.51 28.20 15.97
C PHE A 2 56.22 26.94 15.13
N GLY A 3 57.25 26.20 14.72
CA GLY A 3 57.08 24.98 13.91
C GLY A 3 56.33 23.85 14.61
N THR A 4 56.52 23.70 15.93
CA THR A 4 55.81 22.69 16.74
C THR A 4 54.32 23.02 16.88
N VAL A 5 53.97 24.31 16.97
CA VAL A 5 52.57 24.76 17.01
C VAL A 5 51.86 24.48 15.67
N ILE A 6 52.53 24.71 14.54
CA ILE A 6 51.98 24.39 13.21
C ILE A 6 51.77 22.89 13.03
N ALA A 7 52.73 22.06 13.44
CA ALA A 7 52.61 20.61 13.35
C ALA A 7 51.44 20.10 14.22
N LEU A 8 51.27 20.65 15.42
CA LEU A 8 50.14 20.33 16.29
C LEU A 8 48.81 20.73 15.66
N ALA A 9 48.71 21.93 15.10
CA ALA A 9 47.49 22.41 14.44
C ALA A 9 47.04 21.47 13.30
N LYS A 10 47.98 21.04 12.45
CA LYS A 10 47.71 20.06 11.38
C LYS A 10 47.30 18.69 11.93
N GLY A 11 47.90 18.26 13.05
CA GLY A 11 47.50 17.05 13.75
C GLY A 11 46.07 17.15 14.27
N THR A 12 45.70 18.27 14.89
CA THR A 12 44.34 18.49 15.40
C THR A 12 43.30 18.58 14.29
N GLU A 13 43.66 19.14 13.13
CA GLU A 13 42.78 19.20 11.95
C GLU A 13 42.45 17.79 11.44
N ARG A 14 43.46 16.92 11.31
CA ARG A 14 43.26 15.52 10.93
C ARG A 14 42.39 14.75 11.93
N LEU A 15 42.66 14.94 13.23
CA LEU A 15 41.86 14.32 14.29
C LEU A 15 40.41 14.83 14.29
N ALA A 16 40.18 16.11 13.98
CA ALA A 16 38.84 16.66 13.87
C ALA A 16 38.06 16.00 12.72
N HIS A 17 38.68 15.82 11.55
CA HIS A 17 38.07 15.09 10.44
C HIS A 17 37.77 13.63 10.79
N GLU A 18 38.69 12.92 11.43
CA GLU A 18 38.43 11.56 11.90
C GLU A 18 37.28 11.53 12.92
N ASN A 19 37.24 12.49 13.85
CA ASN A 19 36.19 12.58 14.85
C ASN A 19 34.80 12.85 14.23
N THR A 20 34.72 13.64 13.15
CA THR A 20 33.44 13.86 12.47
C THR A 20 32.94 12.59 11.79
N LEU A 21 33.82 11.82 11.13
CA LEU A 21 33.49 10.53 10.52
C LEU A 21 33.03 9.51 11.58
N LEU A 22 33.79 9.39 12.66
CA LEU A 22 33.45 8.52 13.78
C LEU A 22 32.11 8.92 14.42
N SER A 23 31.87 10.22 14.60
CA SER A 23 30.61 10.72 15.14
C SER A 23 29.42 10.39 14.24
N ALA A 24 29.60 10.44 12.92
CA ALA A 24 28.57 10.02 11.96
C ALA A 24 28.29 8.52 12.06
N GLU A 25 29.32 7.68 12.12
CA GLU A 25 29.19 6.23 12.26
C GLU A 25 28.54 5.83 13.60
N VAL A 26 28.92 6.48 14.70
CA VAL A 26 28.28 6.24 16.01
C VAL A 26 26.80 6.58 15.96
N ARG A 27 26.40 7.64 15.25
CA ARG A 27 24.97 8.00 15.09
C ARG A 27 24.23 6.93 14.28
N THR A 28 24.79 6.46 13.16
CA THR A 28 24.15 5.43 12.33
C THR A 28 24.03 4.10 13.09
N LEU A 29 25.09 3.67 13.78
CA LEU A 29 25.09 2.45 14.58
C LEU A 29 24.08 2.52 15.74
N ARG A 30 23.98 3.67 16.43
CA ARG A 30 22.98 3.87 17.49
C ARG A 30 21.56 3.78 16.94
N ALA A 31 21.26 4.43 15.81
CA ALA A 31 19.96 4.36 15.17
C ALA A 31 19.60 2.92 14.74
N ALA A 32 20.55 2.21 14.13
CA ALA A 32 20.37 0.80 13.76
C ALA A 32 20.12 -0.10 14.98
N ASN A 33 20.88 0.09 16.06
CA ASN A 33 20.70 -0.66 17.30
C ASN A 33 19.36 -0.37 17.98
N GLU A 34 18.91 0.88 17.95
CA GLU A 34 17.60 1.26 18.48
C GLU A 34 16.48 0.60 17.66
N ALA A 35 16.54 0.65 16.33
CA ALA A 35 15.60 0.00 15.44
C ALA A 35 15.57 -1.53 15.65
N LEU A 36 16.74 -2.15 15.77
CA LEU A 36 16.85 -3.59 16.05
C LEU A 36 16.28 -3.94 17.43
N SER A 37 16.57 -3.12 18.44
CA SER A 37 16.06 -3.30 19.80
C SER A 37 14.54 -3.17 19.85
N LYS A 38 13.97 -2.16 19.18
CA LYS A 38 12.51 -2.00 19.01
C LYS A 38 11.90 -3.22 18.35
N ARG A 39 12.47 -3.70 17.24
CA ARG A 39 12.01 -4.91 16.53
C ARG A 39 12.05 -6.15 17.43
N ARG A 40 13.16 -6.36 18.15
CA ARG A 40 13.30 -7.48 19.09
C ARG A 40 12.28 -7.41 20.22
N ARG A 41 12.05 -6.23 20.79
CA ARG A 41 11.03 -6.02 21.83
C ARG A 41 9.62 -6.29 21.30
N ALA A 42 9.27 -5.79 20.12
CA ALA A 42 7.97 -6.05 19.50
C ALA A 42 7.75 -7.55 19.21
N LYS A 43 8.76 -8.26 18.67
CA LYS A 43 8.69 -9.72 18.46
C LYS A 43 8.53 -10.46 19.79
N LYS A 44 9.26 -10.06 20.83
CA LYS A 44 9.15 -10.66 22.18
C LYS A 44 7.78 -10.38 22.81
N ALA A 45 7.24 -9.17 22.65
CA ALA A 45 5.90 -8.81 23.09
C ALA A 45 4.86 -9.66 22.37
N ARG A 46 4.93 -9.80 21.04
CA ARG A 46 4.05 -10.68 20.26
C ARG A 46 4.11 -12.15 20.69
N VAL A 47 5.29 -12.68 21.01
CA VAL A 47 5.43 -14.05 21.54
C VAL A 47 4.85 -14.16 22.95
N ARG A 48 4.92 -13.11 23.76
CA ARG A 48 4.30 -13.07 25.11
C ARG A 48 2.78 -12.90 25.06
N GLU A 49 2.28 -11.97 24.27
CA GLU A 49 0.84 -11.75 24.01
C GLU A 49 0.22 -12.94 23.29
N GLY A 50 0.98 -13.62 22.44
CA GLY A 50 0.58 -14.86 21.77
C GLY A 50 0.69 -16.12 22.63
N GLY A 51 1.07 -16.02 23.92
CA GLY A 51 1.16 -17.14 24.85
C GLY A 51 2.08 -18.29 24.39
N ALA A 52 2.21 -19.32 25.23
CA ALA A 52 2.71 -20.61 24.75
C ALA A 52 1.59 -21.26 23.94
N LEU A 53 1.60 -21.10 22.61
CA LEU A 53 0.69 -21.79 21.73
C LEU A 53 0.97 -23.29 21.83
N ILE A 54 0.07 -24.05 22.48
CA ILE A 54 0.18 -25.51 22.48
C ILE A 54 -0.14 -26.04 21.07
N VAL A 55 0.37 -27.23 20.74
CA VAL A 55 0.17 -27.83 19.40
C VAL A 55 -1.32 -27.91 19.04
N GLU A 56 -2.17 -28.14 20.03
CA GLU A 56 -3.62 -28.18 19.89
C GLU A 56 -4.22 -26.82 19.50
N ASP A 57 -3.76 -25.72 20.10
CA ASP A 57 -4.19 -24.36 19.72
C ASP A 57 -3.80 -24.03 18.28
N ALA A 58 -2.59 -24.45 17.87
CA ALA A 58 -2.13 -24.28 16.50
C ALA A 58 -3.01 -25.04 15.50
N GLN A 59 -3.38 -26.28 15.84
CA GLN A 59 -4.28 -27.11 15.05
C GLN A 59 -5.69 -26.50 14.99
N ALA A 60 -6.21 -25.98 16.10
CA ALA A 60 -7.50 -25.30 16.14
C ALA A 60 -7.53 -24.04 15.26
N ILE A 61 -6.45 -23.25 15.23
CA ILE A 61 -6.32 -22.09 14.35
C ILE A 61 -6.30 -22.51 12.87
N ILE A 62 -5.62 -23.60 12.54
CA ILE A 62 -5.59 -24.14 11.17
C ILE A 62 -7.00 -24.60 10.76
N ALA A 63 -7.66 -25.39 11.61
CA ALA A 63 -9.02 -25.86 11.38
C ALA A 63 -10.00 -24.70 11.17
N GLN A 64 -9.93 -23.65 12.01
CA GLN A 64 -10.76 -22.47 11.85
C GLN A 64 -10.51 -21.74 10.53
N LYS A 65 -9.25 -21.62 10.11
CA LYS A 65 -8.90 -20.99 8.82
C LYS A 65 -9.44 -21.77 7.62
N ASP A 66 -9.39 -23.10 7.69
CA ASP A 66 -9.91 -23.95 6.62
C ASP A 66 -11.44 -23.83 6.51
N VAL A 67 -12.14 -23.78 7.65
CA VAL A 67 -13.58 -23.51 7.71
C VAL A 67 -13.90 -22.13 7.15
N ASP A 68 -13.21 -21.07 7.58
CA ASP A 68 -13.43 -19.71 7.09
C ASP A 68 -13.21 -19.62 5.56
N GLU A 69 -12.19 -20.30 5.05
CA GLU A 69 -11.91 -20.33 3.62
C GLU A 69 -12.97 -21.11 2.83
N GLN A 70 -13.47 -22.21 3.39
CA GLN A 70 -14.62 -22.93 2.82
C GLN A 70 -15.87 -22.04 2.76
N VAL A 71 -16.19 -21.35 3.86
CA VAL A 71 -17.31 -20.40 3.91
C VAL A 71 -17.15 -19.30 2.86
N ARG A 72 -15.95 -18.75 2.68
CA ARG A 72 -15.70 -17.75 1.61
C ARG A 72 -15.96 -18.31 0.21
N ARG A 73 -15.54 -19.55 -0.06
CA ARG A 73 -15.81 -20.20 -1.35
C ARG A 73 -17.30 -20.43 -1.56
N ASP A 74 -18.01 -20.87 -0.54
CA ASP A 74 -19.44 -21.14 -0.60
C ASP A 74 -20.24 -19.84 -0.78
N VAL A 75 -19.87 -18.75 -0.09
CA VAL A 75 -20.46 -17.42 -0.28
C VAL A 75 -20.25 -16.92 -1.70
N ARG A 76 -19.06 -17.13 -2.29
CA ARG A 76 -18.79 -16.78 -3.70
C ARG A 76 -19.60 -17.65 -4.66
N ALA A 77 -19.74 -18.94 -4.39
CA ALA A 77 -20.51 -19.87 -5.21
C ALA A 77 -22.02 -19.58 -5.15
N VAL A 78 -22.56 -19.28 -3.96
CA VAL A 78 -23.96 -18.92 -3.74
C VAL A 78 -24.27 -17.51 -4.27
N GLY A 79 -23.33 -16.57 -4.14
CA GLY A 79 -23.42 -15.21 -4.67
C GLY A 79 -23.43 -15.13 -6.20
N GLY A 80 -22.92 -16.16 -6.88
CA GLY A 80 -22.91 -16.25 -8.35
C GLY A 80 -24.29 -16.42 -9.01
N SER A 81 -25.37 -16.61 -8.24
CA SER A 81 -26.70 -16.89 -8.78
C SER A 81 -27.78 -15.83 -8.49
N ARG A 82 -27.43 -14.63 -8.01
CA ARG A 82 -28.41 -13.55 -7.79
C ARG A 82 -28.09 -12.30 -8.60
N LYS A 83 -28.53 -12.33 -9.88
CA LYS A 83 -29.04 -11.18 -10.64
C LYS A 83 -28.15 -9.92 -10.81
N GLU A 84 -26.83 -10.04 -10.91
CA GLU A 84 -25.99 -8.92 -11.35
C GLU A 84 -25.48 -9.16 -12.77
N GLY A 85 -26.23 -8.64 -13.74
CA GLY A 85 -25.87 -8.76 -15.15
C GLY A 85 -27.07 -8.84 -16.08
N GLN A 86 -28.12 -8.05 -15.85
CA GLN A 86 -28.88 -7.59 -17.01
C GLN A 86 -27.93 -6.63 -17.75
N PRO A 87 -27.44 -6.95 -18.96
CA PRO A 87 -26.65 -5.98 -19.70
C PRO A 87 -27.54 -4.76 -19.88
N SER A 88 -27.11 -3.62 -19.32
CA SER A 88 -27.82 -2.35 -19.44
C SER A 88 -28.25 -2.19 -20.89
N ARG A 89 -29.57 -2.15 -21.11
CA ARG A 89 -30.15 -2.09 -22.45
C ARG A 89 -29.55 -0.87 -23.13
N ARG A 90 -28.75 -1.08 -24.19
CA ARG A 90 -27.98 0.02 -24.81
C ARG A 90 -28.94 1.12 -25.26
N CYS A 91 -28.88 2.27 -24.59
CA CYS A 91 -29.61 3.47 -24.92
C CYS A 91 -28.74 4.41 -25.76
N CYS A 92 -29.38 5.21 -26.60
CA CYS A 92 -28.74 6.29 -27.32
C CYS A 92 -28.19 7.32 -26.31
N GLY A 93 -26.91 7.69 -26.43
CA GLY A 93 -26.30 8.69 -25.55
C GLY A 93 -26.80 10.13 -25.76
N ILE A 94 -27.58 10.38 -26.81
CA ILE A 94 -28.14 11.70 -27.12
C ILE A 94 -29.57 11.83 -26.57
N CYS A 95 -30.47 10.90 -26.93
CA CYS A 95 -31.88 10.98 -26.52
C CYS A 95 -32.31 9.98 -25.43
N GLY A 96 -31.40 9.10 -24.97
CA GLY A 96 -31.68 8.11 -23.93
C GLY A 96 -32.59 6.94 -24.34
N LYS A 97 -33.10 6.90 -25.58
CA LYS A 97 -33.99 5.83 -26.07
C LYS A 97 -33.19 4.63 -26.56
N ALA A 98 -33.71 3.41 -26.35
CA ALA A 98 -33.13 2.18 -26.88
C ALA A 98 -33.49 1.96 -28.36
N GLY A 99 -32.72 1.12 -29.06
CA GLY A 99 -33.01 0.73 -30.46
C GLY A 99 -32.20 1.48 -31.52
N HIS A 100 -31.44 2.50 -31.15
CA HIS A 100 -30.50 3.20 -32.02
C HIS A 100 -29.29 3.72 -31.23
N ASN A 101 -28.23 4.15 -31.91
CA ASN A 101 -27.07 4.76 -31.27
C ASN A 101 -27.01 6.27 -31.58
N ALA A 102 -26.11 6.99 -30.90
CA ALA A 102 -25.95 8.43 -31.06
C ALA A 102 -25.75 8.90 -32.52
N ARG A 103 -25.08 8.09 -33.36
CA ARG A 103 -24.79 8.45 -34.75
C ARG A 103 -26.01 8.39 -35.66
N THR A 104 -27.03 7.64 -35.27
CA THR A 104 -28.27 7.45 -36.05
C THR A 104 -29.47 8.06 -35.32
N CYS A 105 -29.23 9.02 -34.42
CA CYS A 105 -30.28 9.66 -33.64
C CYS A 105 -30.92 10.78 -34.47
N GLN A 106 -32.22 10.65 -34.76
CA GLN A 106 -32.95 11.68 -35.50
C GLN A 106 -32.98 13.02 -34.73
N GLU A 107 -33.06 12.97 -33.39
CA GLU A 107 -33.05 14.16 -32.53
C GLU A 107 -31.71 14.92 -32.57
N ALA A 108 -30.61 14.26 -32.96
CA ALA A 108 -29.32 14.93 -33.16
C ALA A 108 -29.26 15.72 -34.47
N ILE A 109 -30.06 15.30 -35.47
CA ILE A 109 -30.07 15.90 -36.81
C ILE A 109 -30.90 17.19 -36.79
N ASP A 110 -32.02 17.20 -36.09
CA ASP A 110 -32.92 18.37 -36.00
C ASP A 110 -32.31 19.55 -35.22
N MET A 111 -31.28 19.30 -34.41
CA MET A 111 -30.53 20.35 -33.69
C MET A 111 -29.50 21.08 -34.58
N SER A 112 -29.26 20.58 -35.80
CA SER A 112 -28.34 21.18 -36.78
C SER A 112 -29.02 21.99 -37.89
N SER A 113 -30.35 21.95 -38.00
CA SER A 113 -31.11 22.66 -39.04
C SER A 113 -31.84 23.92 -38.55
N SER A 114 -31.67 24.32 -37.29
CA SER A 114 -32.35 25.48 -36.68
C SER A 114 -31.38 26.62 -36.28
N SER A 115 -30.14 26.58 -36.77
CA SER A 115 -29.13 27.62 -36.47
C SER A 115 -28.48 28.21 -37.72
N ASP A 116 -29.15 28.15 -38.87
CA ASP A 116 -28.80 28.94 -40.06
C ASP A 116 -30.04 29.67 -40.59
N SER A 117 -30.27 30.87 -40.06
CA SER A 117 -30.83 32.01 -40.79
C SER A 117 -30.51 33.28 -40.01
N ALA A 118 -29.82 34.17 -40.71
CA ALA A 118 -29.17 35.41 -40.25
C ALA A 118 -30.15 36.51 -39.84
#